data_AF-A0A7I7RS89-F1
#
_entry.id   AF-A0A7I7RS89-F1
#
_cell.length_a   1.000
_cell.length_b   1.000
_cell.length_c   1.000
_cell.angle_alpha   90.00
_cell.angle_beta   90.00
_cell.angle_gamma   90.00
#
_symmetry.space_group_name_H-M   'P 1'
#
loop_
_entity.id
_entity.type
_entity.pdbx_description
1 polymer ?
#
loop_
_entity_poly.entity_id
_entity_poly.type
_entity_poly.pdbx_seq_one_letter_code
_entity_poly.pdbx_strand_id
1 'polypeptide(L)'
;MSDPQATGSGDGLFAMDPDPTLRELARQLVEGQQRIATLTRTAAEVRATAAPDNAEANKLLAEFDATRYRWLTEALPALVASIQLALEVHDTFGPGMTSISDPTEAAIWNNKWFVAEHELSGRPRGTQ
;
A
#
# COMPACT_ATOMS: atom_id res chain seq x y z
N MET A 1 -24.29 -25.77 -33.88
CA MET A 1 -22.84 -25.44 -33.89
C MET A 1 -22.68 -24.34 -32.87
N SER A 2 -22.16 -24.71 -31.70
CA SER A 2 -22.05 -23.82 -30.54
C SER A 2 -20.74 -23.06 -30.59
N ASP A 3 -20.78 -21.78 -30.23
CA ASP A 3 -19.65 -20.86 -30.12
C ASP A 3 -18.54 -21.40 -29.20
N PRO A 4 -17.26 -21.19 -29.53
CA PRO A 4 -16.17 -21.39 -28.60
C PRO A 4 -16.05 -20.19 -27.66
N GLN A 5 -16.25 -20.48 -26.38
CA GLN A 5 -15.93 -19.66 -25.24
C GLN A 5 -14.40 -19.48 -25.14
N ALA A 6 -13.92 -18.23 -25.13
CA ALA A 6 -12.58 -17.89 -24.65
C ALA A 6 -12.73 -16.79 -23.59
N THR A 7 -12.73 -17.24 -22.34
CA THR A 7 -12.57 -16.44 -21.13
C THR A 7 -11.18 -15.79 -21.13
N GLY A 8 -11.09 -14.49 -21.39
CA GLY A 8 -9.88 -13.68 -21.29
C GLY A 8 -10.06 -12.57 -20.26
N SER A 9 -10.06 -12.94 -18.97
CA SER A 9 -10.29 -12.02 -17.86
C SER A 9 -8.99 -11.26 -17.53
N GLY A 10 -8.77 -10.08 -18.10
CA GLY A 10 -8.12 -8.95 -17.41
C GLY A 10 -6.60 -8.90 -17.15
N ASP A 11 -5.77 -9.83 -17.61
CA ASP A 11 -4.34 -9.94 -17.19
C ASP A 11 -3.28 -9.33 -18.14
N GLY A 12 -3.68 -8.46 -19.07
CA GLY A 12 -2.91 -8.30 -20.32
C GLY A 12 -1.78 -7.26 -20.40
N LEU A 13 -1.63 -6.35 -19.44
CA LEU A 13 -0.69 -5.22 -19.60
C LEU A 13 -0.08 -4.79 -18.27
N PHE A 14 1.24 -4.71 -18.22
CA PHE A 14 1.94 -3.96 -17.18
C PHE A 14 2.45 -2.65 -17.77
N ALA A 15 2.21 -1.53 -17.09
CA ALA A 15 2.60 -0.22 -17.59
C ALA A 15 2.94 0.72 -16.42
N MET A 16 4.15 1.30 -16.43
CA MET A 16 4.61 2.20 -15.37
C MET A 16 5.68 3.18 -15.89
N ASP A 17 5.59 4.44 -15.48
CA ASP A 17 6.70 5.38 -15.53
C ASP A 17 7.26 5.52 -14.10
N PRO A 18 8.45 5.00 -13.79
CA PRO A 18 8.89 4.83 -12.41
C PRO A 18 9.24 6.15 -11.73
N ASP A 19 9.76 7.16 -12.45
CA ASP A 19 10.20 8.43 -11.87
C ASP A 19 9.06 9.28 -11.27
N PRO A 20 7.98 9.60 -12.03
CA PRO A 20 6.84 10.30 -11.46
C PRO A 20 6.13 9.45 -10.39
N THR A 21 6.13 8.12 -10.56
CA THR A 21 5.52 7.18 -9.62
C THR A 21 6.24 7.20 -8.28
N LEU A 22 7.58 7.08 -8.26
CA LEU A 22 8.40 7.16 -7.04
C LEU A 22 8.23 8.49 -6.33
N ARG A 23 8.20 9.60 -7.07
CA ARG A 23 7.99 10.93 -6.50
C ARG A 23 6.64 11.02 -5.80
N GLU A 24 5.59 10.49 -6.42
CA GLU A 24 4.25 10.51 -5.87
C GLU A 24 4.10 9.60 -4.64
N LEU A 25 4.62 8.38 -4.72
CA LEU A 25 4.65 7.44 -3.60
C LEU A 25 5.44 8.00 -2.40
N ALA A 26 6.57 8.68 -2.65
CA ALA A 26 7.35 9.32 -1.59
C ALA A 26 6.55 10.43 -0.88
N ARG A 27 5.75 11.23 -1.61
CA ARG A 27 4.86 12.23 -1.01
C ARG A 27 3.81 11.55 -0.14
N GLN A 28 3.13 10.54 -0.66
CA GLN A 28 2.11 9.80 0.08
C GLN A 28 2.66 9.17 1.36
N LEU A 29 3.88 8.61 1.30
CA LEU A 29 4.56 8.08 2.47
C LEU A 29 4.81 9.17 3.52
N VAL A 30 5.39 10.31 3.11
CA VAL A 30 5.69 11.42 4.03
C VAL A 30 4.42 11.99 4.64
N GLU A 31 3.38 12.25 3.84
CA GLU A 31 2.10 12.77 4.29
C GLU A 31 1.40 11.82 5.26
N GLY A 32 1.40 10.52 4.95
CA GLY A 32 0.85 9.49 5.83
C GLY A 32 1.55 9.45 7.19
N GLN A 33 2.89 9.48 7.19
CA GLN A 33 3.67 9.53 8.44
C GLN A 33 3.43 10.82 9.24
N GLN A 34 3.36 11.97 8.58
CA GLN A 34 3.04 13.24 9.23
C GLN A 34 1.65 13.24 9.88
N ARG A 35 0.66 12.64 9.22
CA ARG A 35 -0.70 12.48 9.75
C ARG A 35 -0.69 11.60 11.00
N ILE A 36 -0.04 10.45 10.97
CA ILE A 36 0.07 9.55 12.13
C ILE A 36 0.83 10.20 13.29
N ALA A 37 1.89 10.95 13.01
CA ALA A 37 2.63 11.69 14.02
C ALA A 37 1.76 12.76 14.71
N THR A 38 0.93 13.46 13.93
CA THR A 38 -0.02 14.45 14.45
C THR A 38 -1.07 13.79 15.33
N LEU A 39 -1.72 12.74 14.85
CA LEU A 39 -2.71 12.00 15.61
C LEU A 39 -2.12 11.42 16.91
N THR A 40 -0.87 10.95 16.87
CA THR A 40 -0.18 10.41 18.05
C THR A 40 0.02 11.48 19.13
N ARG A 41 0.41 12.71 18.75
CA ARG A 41 0.54 13.82 19.69
C ARG A 41 -0.82 14.22 20.29
N THR A 42 -1.85 14.34 19.45
CA THR A 42 -3.21 14.64 19.92
C THR A 42 -3.73 13.57 20.88
N ALA A 43 -3.52 12.29 20.57
CA ALA A 43 -3.92 11.20 21.45
C ALA A 43 -3.16 11.23 22.79
N ALA A 44 -1.89 11.66 22.81
CA ALA A 44 -1.13 11.83 24.05
C ALA A 44 -1.69 12.97 24.91
N GLU A 45 -2.08 14.09 24.30
CA GLU A 45 -2.71 15.23 25.00
C GLU A 45 -4.06 14.82 25.62
N VAL A 46 -4.89 14.09 24.88
CA VAL A 46 -6.18 13.57 25.36
C VAL A 46 -5.95 12.63 26.56
N ARG A 47 -5.00 11.69 26.44
CA ARG A 47 -4.64 10.77 27.54
C ARG A 47 -4.16 11.49 28.80
N ALA A 48 -3.50 12.64 28.65
CA ALA A 48 -2.97 13.41 29.78
C ALA A 48 -4.02 14.27 30.49
N THR A 49 -5.12 14.64 29.80
CA THR A 49 -6.06 15.66 30.27
C THR A 49 -7.48 15.14 30.52
N ALA A 50 -7.88 14.06 29.87
CA ALA A 50 -9.22 13.48 30.03
C ALA A 50 -9.36 12.72 31.36
N ALA A 51 -10.54 12.83 31.97
CA ALA A 51 -10.91 11.94 33.08
C ALA A 51 -10.95 10.48 32.57
N PRO A 52 -10.51 9.48 33.38
CA PRO A 52 -10.45 8.09 32.94
C PRO A 52 -11.79 7.50 32.45
N ASP A 53 -12.91 8.00 32.97
CA ASP A 53 -14.27 7.57 32.66
C ASP A 53 -14.94 8.42 31.56
N ASN A 54 -14.22 9.35 30.92
CA ASN A 54 -14.73 10.15 29.83
C ASN A 54 -14.97 9.28 28.58
N ALA A 55 -16.24 9.04 28.24
CA ALA A 55 -16.63 8.16 27.16
C ALA A 55 -16.18 8.67 25.77
N GLU A 56 -16.29 9.97 25.51
CA GLU A 56 -15.88 10.58 24.24
C GLU A 56 -14.37 10.47 24.03
N ALA A 57 -13.57 10.74 25.06
CA ALA A 57 -12.12 10.60 25.01
C ALA A 57 -11.70 9.15 24.75
N ASN A 58 -12.33 8.20 25.46
CA ASN A 58 -12.07 6.77 25.26
C ASN A 58 -12.41 6.31 23.84
N LYS A 59 -13.52 6.79 23.26
CA LYS A 59 -13.89 6.51 21.87
C LYS A 59 -12.86 7.06 20.88
N LEU A 60 -12.44 8.32 21.05
CA LEU A 60 -11.45 8.95 20.19
C LEU A 60 -10.10 8.21 20.22
N LEU A 61 -9.67 7.77 21.40
CA LEU A 61 -8.42 7.01 21.55
C LEU A 61 -8.51 5.63 20.89
N ALA A 62 -9.66 4.94 20.98
CA ALA A 62 -9.87 3.68 20.28
C ALA A 62 -9.86 3.85 18.76
N GLU A 63 -10.46 4.92 18.23
CA GLU A 63 -10.42 5.25 16.80
C GLU A 63 -9.00 5.58 16.32
N PHE A 64 -8.21 6.29 17.13
CA PHE A 64 -6.79 6.53 16.89
C PHE A 64 -6.01 5.22 16.81
N ASP A 65 -6.16 4.34 17.81
CA ASP A 65 -5.42 3.08 17.89
C ASP A 65 -5.77 2.19 16.68
N ALA A 66 -7.05 2.13 16.28
CA ALA A 66 -7.49 1.42 15.08
C ALA A 66 -6.89 2.02 13.78
N THR A 67 -6.82 3.35 13.69
CA THR A 67 -6.23 4.04 12.53
C THR A 67 -4.72 3.80 12.44
N ARG A 68 -4.02 3.87 13.58
CA ARG A 68 -2.59 3.56 13.67
C ARG A 68 -2.32 2.11 13.30
N TYR A 69 -3.15 1.19 13.76
CA TYR A 69 -3.04 -0.22 13.41
C TYR A 69 -3.14 -0.43 11.89
N ARG A 70 -4.22 0.04 11.25
CA ARG A 70 -4.38 -0.07 9.78
C ARG A 70 -3.25 0.59 9.00
N TRP A 71 -2.75 1.73 9.48
CA TRP A 71 -1.58 2.35 8.85
C TRP A 71 -0.38 1.41 8.84
N LEU A 72 -0.08 0.76 9.98
CA LEU A 72 1.09 -0.11 10.12
C LEU A 72 0.93 -1.46 9.42
N THR A 73 -0.29 -2.01 9.34
CA THR A 73 -0.52 -3.39 8.85
C THR A 73 -1.09 -3.49 7.44
N GLU A 74 -1.51 -2.37 6.86
CA GLU A 74 -2.12 -2.33 5.53
C GLU A 74 -1.47 -1.24 4.67
N ALA A 75 -1.66 0.03 5.04
CA ALA A 75 -1.31 1.14 4.15
C ALA A 75 0.20 1.31 3.96
N LEU A 76 0.99 1.24 5.04
CA LEU A 76 2.44 1.38 4.96
C LEU A 76 3.10 0.21 4.19
N PRO A 77 2.79 -1.07 4.46
CA PRO A 77 3.28 -2.18 3.64
C PRO A 77 2.94 -2.04 2.16
N ALA A 78 1.71 -1.67 1.83
CA ALA A 78 1.28 -1.46 0.45
C ALA A 78 2.06 -0.34 -0.25
N LEU A 79 2.27 0.79 0.43
CA LEU A 79 3.07 1.91 -0.09
C LEU A 79 4.53 1.51 -0.31
N VAL A 80 5.14 0.81 0.65
CA VAL A 80 6.53 0.36 0.54
C VAL A 80 6.69 -0.68 -0.57
N ALA A 81 5.73 -1.60 -0.73
CA ALA A 81 5.69 -2.55 -1.84
C ALA A 81 5.61 -1.84 -3.21
N SER A 82 4.79 -0.81 -3.32
CA SER A 82 4.71 0.02 -4.53
C SER A 82 6.02 0.76 -4.82
N ILE A 83 6.68 1.29 -3.79
CA ILE A 83 7.99 1.94 -3.94
C ILE A 83 9.03 0.92 -4.42
N GLN A 84 9.07 -0.27 -3.82
CA GLN A 84 9.97 -1.34 -4.21
C GLN A 84 9.76 -1.74 -5.67
N LEU A 85 8.51 -1.91 -6.11
CA LEU A 85 8.19 -2.23 -7.50
C LEU A 85 8.67 -1.12 -8.46
N ALA A 86 8.41 0.14 -8.13
CA ALA A 86 8.82 1.26 -8.99
C ALA A 86 10.35 1.41 -9.05
N LEU A 87 11.07 1.13 -7.96
CA LEU A 87 12.53 1.04 -7.96
C LEU A 87 13.01 -0.10 -8.87
N GLU A 88 12.40 -1.28 -8.78
CA GLU A 88 12.79 -2.43 -9.61
C GLU A 88 12.53 -2.17 -11.11
N VAL A 89 11.43 -1.48 -11.45
CA VAL A 89 11.15 -1.04 -12.82
C VAL A 89 12.23 -0.07 -13.30
N HIS A 90 12.57 0.95 -12.50
CA HIS A 90 13.63 1.89 -12.84
C HIS A 90 14.98 1.19 -13.04
N ASP A 91 15.34 0.27 -12.14
CA ASP A 91 16.62 -0.44 -12.21
C ASP A 91 16.69 -1.41 -13.40
N THR A 92 15.54 -1.92 -13.85
CA THR A 92 15.46 -2.87 -14.97
C THR A 92 15.36 -2.17 -16.32
N PHE A 93 14.52 -1.14 -16.45
CA PHE A 93 14.17 -0.51 -17.72
C PHE A 93 14.72 0.92 -17.88
N GLY A 94 15.23 1.51 -16.79
CA GLY A 94 15.63 2.90 -16.74
C GLY A 94 14.46 3.86 -16.55
N PRO A 95 14.68 5.17 -16.73
CA PRO A 95 13.65 6.18 -16.60
C PRO A 95 12.66 6.17 -17.78
N GLY A 96 11.45 6.66 -17.54
CA GLY A 96 10.41 6.84 -18.55
C GLY A 96 9.40 5.70 -18.62
N MET A 97 8.39 5.87 -19.48
CA MET A 97 7.27 4.94 -19.57
C MET A 97 7.70 3.57 -20.11
N THR A 98 7.50 2.54 -19.29
CA THR A 98 7.65 1.13 -19.67
C THR A 98 6.28 0.49 -19.83
N SER A 99 6.12 -0.33 -20.87
CA SER A 99 4.92 -1.10 -21.13
C SER A 99 5.28 -2.52 -21.58
N ILE A 100 4.67 -3.52 -20.97
CA ILE A 100 4.89 -4.94 -21.25
C ILE A 100 3.57 -5.55 -21.68
N SER A 101 3.49 -5.92 -22.96
CA SER A 101 2.29 -6.51 -23.57
C SER A 101 2.31 -8.03 -23.66
N ASP A 102 3.45 -8.68 -23.39
CA ASP A 102 3.46 -10.14 -23.22
C ASP A 102 2.67 -10.48 -21.94
N PRO A 103 1.60 -11.28 -22.01
CA PRO A 103 0.75 -11.55 -20.86
C PRO A 103 1.48 -12.27 -19.71
N THR A 104 2.47 -13.10 -20.02
CA THR A 104 3.21 -13.86 -19.00
C THR A 104 4.15 -12.92 -18.25
N GLU A 105 4.90 -12.09 -18.97
CA GLU A 105 5.78 -11.10 -18.36
C GLU A 105 4.98 -10.03 -17.60
N ALA A 106 3.88 -9.54 -18.16
CA ALA A 106 2.98 -8.59 -17.50
C ALA A 106 2.45 -9.16 -16.18
N ALA A 107 1.99 -10.42 -16.17
CA ALA A 107 1.54 -11.09 -14.96
C ALA A 107 2.65 -11.22 -13.91
N ILE A 108 3.89 -11.52 -14.32
CA ILE A 108 5.04 -11.56 -13.41
C ILE A 108 5.24 -10.20 -12.73
N TRP A 109 5.23 -9.11 -13.51
CA TRP A 109 5.42 -7.76 -12.97
C TRP A 109 4.27 -7.32 -12.07
N ASN A 110 3.02 -7.58 -12.45
CA ASN A 110 1.85 -7.31 -11.62
C ASN A 110 1.91 -8.08 -10.29
N ASN A 111 2.39 -9.33 -10.31
CA ASN A 111 2.49 -10.17 -9.12
C ASN A 111 3.58 -9.74 -8.13
N LYS A 112 4.63 -9.05 -8.57
CA LYS A 112 5.71 -8.57 -7.68
C LYS A 112 5.18 -7.69 -6.55
N TRP A 113 4.19 -6.84 -6.83
CA TRP A 113 3.57 -6.00 -5.80
C TRP A 113 2.91 -6.84 -4.70
N PHE A 114 2.11 -7.85 -5.06
CA PHE A 114 1.39 -8.69 -4.11
C PHE A 114 2.35 -9.50 -3.23
N VAL A 115 3.44 -10.00 -3.83
CA VAL A 115 4.49 -10.71 -3.07
C VAL A 115 5.16 -9.77 -2.07
N ALA A 116 5.57 -8.58 -2.52
CA ALA A 116 6.22 -7.60 -1.66
C ALA A 116 5.29 -7.11 -0.52
N GLU A 117 4.02 -6.79 -0.82
CA GLU A 117 3.05 -6.35 0.19
C GLU A 117 2.82 -7.42 1.25
N HIS A 118 2.67 -8.69 0.84
CA HIS A 118 2.51 -9.80 1.76
C HIS A 118 3.74 -9.95 2.68
N GLU A 119 4.96 -9.86 2.13
CA GLU A 119 6.19 -9.97 2.93
C GLU A 119 6.35 -8.79 3.91
N LEU A 120 6.00 -7.58 3.48
CA LEU A 120 6.13 -6.36 4.28
C LEU A 120 5.02 -6.17 5.32
N SER A 121 3.85 -6.75 5.10
CA SER A 121 2.73 -6.69 6.06
C SER A 121 2.89 -7.64 7.24
N GLY A 122 3.83 -8.60 7.15
CA GLY A 122 4.08 -9.59 8.20
C GLY A 122 2.92 -10.58 8.41
N ARG A 123 1.99 -10.68 7.45
CA ARG A 123 0.87 -11.62 7.53
C ARG A 123 1.36 -13.07 7.36
N PRO A 124 0.79 -14.04 8.11
CA PRO A 124 1.13 -15.44 7.94
C PRO A 124 0.80 -15.92 6.51
N ARG A 125 1.71 -16.69 5.90
CA ARG A 125 1.45 -17.33 4.61
C ARG A 125 0.26 -18.29 4.76
N GLY A 126 -0.80 -18.08 3.96
CA GLY A 126 -1.91 -19.06 3.80
C GLY A 126 -3.25 -18.73 4.48
N THR A 127 -3.45 -17.54 5.03
CA THR A 127 -4.79 -17.09 5.45
C THR A 127 -5.41 -16.23 4.36
N GLN A 128 -6.28 -16.84 3.53
CA GLN A 128 -7.26 -16.13 2.71
C GLN A 128 -8.49 -15.78 3.54
#